data_AF-Q0VBX4-F1
#
_entry.id   AF-Q0VBX4-F1
#
_cell.length_a   1.000
_cell.length_b   1.000
_cell.length_c   1.000
_cell.angle_alpha   90.00
_cell.angle_beta   90.00
_cell.angle_gamma   90.00
#
_symmetry.space_group_name_H-M   'P 1'
#
loop_
_entity.id
_entity.type
_entity.pdbx_description
1 polymer ?
#
loop_
_entity_poly.entity_id
_entity_poly.type
_entity_poly.pdbx_seq_one_letter_code
_entity_poly.pdbx_strand_id
1 'polypeptide(L)'
;MPKKRGHQRSSGIRSRTAQSELSFSVSHMEHLLRKGHYAQRLSSSAPVFLAAVIQDLTSKVLELAGNEAQKNGEKRITPKLVDMAIHNNALLSSIFGMTTISLVAPGPH
;
A
#
# COMPACT_ATOMS: atom_id res chain seq x y z
N MET A 1 -17.82 45.37 17.96
CA MET A 1 -17.14 44.48 18.93
C MET A 1 -16.87 43.14 18.26
N PRO A 2 -15.62 42.74 17.95
CA PRO A 2 -15.36 41.42 17.37
C PRO A 2 -15.30 40.36 18.46
N LYS A 3 -16.14 39.33 18.34
CA LYS A 3 -16.16 38.15 19.22
C LYS A 3 -14.89 37.31 18.95
N LYS A 4 -13.95 37.29 19.90
CA LYS A 4 -12.82 36.34 19.90
C LYS A 4 -13.38 34.91 19.96
N ARG A 5 -13.21 34.13 18.90
CA ARG A 5 -13.49 32.69 18.93
C ARG A 5 -12.40 32.03 19.76
N GLY A 6 -12.79 31.44 20.89
CA GLY A 6 -11.85 30.79 21.80
C GLY A 6 -11.13 29.63 21.12
N HIS A 7 -9.82 29.54 21.33
CA HIS A 7 -9.04 28.36 21.02
C HIS A 7 -9.47 27.23 21.97
N GLN A 8 -10.49 26.46 21.57
CA GLN A 8 -10.69 25.15 22.15
C GLN A 8 -9.48 24.29 21.76
N ARG A 9 -8.72 23.83 22.77
CA ARG A 9 -7.67 22.82 22.59
C ARG A 9 -8.35 21.61 21.97
N SER A 10 -8.03 21.27 20.72
CA SER A 10 -8.60 20.10 20.05
C SER A 10 -8.13 18.85 20.79
N SER A 11 -8.99 18.28 21.64
CA SER A 11 -8.85 16.93 22.16
C SER A 11 -8.55 16.00 20.99
N GLY A 12 -7.45 15.25 21.09
CA GLY A 12 -6.72 14.63 19.97
C GLY A 12 -7.58 14.18 18.78
N ILE A 13 -7.44 14.89 17.66
CA ILE A 13 -8.02 14.45 16.39
C ILE A 13 -7.28 13.18 15.98
N ARG A 14 -7.95 12.02 16.12
CA ARG A 14 -7.41 10.73 15.65
C ARG A 14 -7.17 10.83 14.15
N SER A 15 -5.99 10.45 13.68
CA SER A 15 -5.66 10.51 12.25
C SER A 15 -6.60 9.61 11.45
N ARG A 16 -6.93 9.98 10.21
CA ARG A 16 -7.81 9.15 9.36
C ARG A 16 -7.28 7.73 9.16
N THR A 17 -5.95 7.59 9.05
CA THR A 17 -5.26 6.30 9.03
C THR A 17 -5.58 5.47 10.28
N ALA A 18 -5.49 6.08 11.48
CA ALA A 18 -5.81 5.40 12.72
C ALA A 18 -7.31 5.16 12.91
N GLN A 19 -8.18 5.98 12.31
CA GLN A 19 -9.64 5.76 12.31
C GLN A 19 -10.05 4.61 11.38
N SER A 20 -9.32 4.40 10.28
CA SER A 20 -9.58 3.32 9.32
C SER A 20 -8.82 2.03 9.62
N GLU A 21 -8.04 1.99 10.71
CA GLU A 21 -7.25 0.81 11.12
C GLU A 21 -6.28 0.32 10.03
N LEU A 22 -5.75 1.24 9.23
CA LEU A 22 -4.78 0.95 8.18
C LEU A 22 -3.37 1.30 8.66
N SER A 23 -2.39 0.51 8.23
CA SER A 23 -0.96 0.83 8.35
C SER A 23 -0.54 1.84 7.27
N PHE A 24 -1.18 1.80 6.10
CA PHE A 24 -0.89 2.69 4.98
C PHE A 24 -1.54 4.06 5.18
N SER A 25 -0.78 5.14 4.90
CA SER A 25 -1.21 6.50 5.19
C SER A 25 -2.32 6.98 4.25
N VAL A 26 -3.54 7.10 4.78
CA VAL A 26 -4.71 7.64 4.04
C VAL A 26 -4.46 9.08 3.59
N SER A 27 -3.85 9.90 4.44
CA SER A 27 -3.54 11.30 4.10
C SER A 27 -2.51 11.40 2.97
N HIS A 28 -1.55 10.48 2.92
CA HIS A 28 -0.58 10.44 1.82
C HIS A 28 -1.28 10.04 0.51
N MET A 29 -2.16 9.04 0.53
CA MET A 29 -2.94 8.63 -0.65
C MET A 29 -3.81 9.76 -1.18
N GLU A 30 -4.49 10.51 -0.31
CA GLU A 30 -5.27 11.66 -0.75
C GLU A 30 -4.39 12.74 -1.39
N HIS A 31 -3.24 13.04 -0.80
CA HIS A 31 -2.31 14.03 -1.35
C HIS A 31 -1.87 13.63 -2.77
N LEU A 32 -1.47 12.37 -2.97
CA LEU A 32 -1.08 11.85 -4.28
C LEU A 32 -2.23 11.91 -5.29
N LEU A 33 -3.45 11.54 -4.89
CA LEU A 33 -4.62 11.61 -5.76
C LEU A 33 -4.94 13.05 -6.21
N ARG A 34 -4.80 14.03 -5.32
CA ARG A 34 -5.00 15.45 -5.64
C ARG A 34 -3.89 15.99 -6.54
N LYS A 35 -2.64 15.65 -6.24
CA LYS A 35 -1.46 16.07 -7.01
C LYS A 35 -1.47 15.51 -8.43
N GLY A 36 -1.96 14.28 -8.61
CA GLY A 36 -2.09 13.64 -9.93
C GLY A 36 -3.25 14.16 -10.78
N HIS A 37 -4.08 15.07 -10.25
CA HIS A 37 -5.25 15.63 -10.95
C HIS A 37 -6.21 14.57 -11.55
N TYR A 38 -6.33 13.39 -10.94
CA TYR A 38 -7.16 12.30 -11.45
C TYR A 38 -8.67 12.62 -11.49
N ALA A 39 -9.14 13.57 -10.69
CA ALA A 39 -10.51 14.06 -10.71
C ALA A 39 -10.59 15.49 -10.12
N GLN A 40 -11.62 16.24 -10.53
CA GLN A 40 -11.89 17.58 -9.99
C GLN A 40 -12.35 17.54 -8.51
N ARG A 41 -13.07 16.50 -8.11
CA ARG A 41 -13.52 16.25 -6.73
C ARG A 41 -13.22 14.81 -6.35
N LEU A 42 -12.79 14.60 -5.12
CA LEU A 42 -12.52 13.29 -4.55
C LEU A 42 -13.49 13.02 -3.40
N SER A 43 -14.10 11.83 -3.39
CA SER A 43 -14.85 11.35 -2.23
C SER A 43 -13.91 11.17 -1.04
N SER A 44 -14.42 11.37 0.17
CA SER A 44 -13.68 11.12 1.42
C SER A 44 -13.29 9.64 1.58
N SER A 45 -14.03 8.72 0.96
CA SER A 45 -13.76 7.27 0.98
C SER A 45 -12.69 6.83 -0.01
N ALA A 46 -12.45 7.58 -1.09
CA ALA A 46 -11.51 7.20 -2.15
C ALA A 46 -10.08 6.93 -1.64
N PRO A 47 -9.44 7.83 -0.87
CA PRO A 47 -8.09 7.57 -0.35
C PRO A 47 -8.03 6.44 0.68
N VAL A 48 -9.13 6.20 1.41
CA VAL A 48 -9.22 5.09 2.39
C VAL A 48 -9.27 3.76 1.64
N PHE A 49 -10.14 3.66 0.63
CA PHE A 49 -10.27 2.46 -0.19
C PHE A 49 -8.96 2.13 -0.90
N LEU A 50 -8.32 3.12 -1.53
CA LEU A 50 -7.04 2.92 -2.20
C LEU A 50 -5.93 2.47 -1.23
N ALA A 51 -5.84 3.09 -0.05
CA ALA A 51 -4.88 2.67 0.97
C ALA A 51 -5.11 1.22 1.42
N ALA A 52 -6.37 0.81 1.61
CA ALA A 52 -6.73 -0.55 1.99
C ALA A 52 -6.33 -1.57 0.91
N VAL A 53 -6.66 -1.31 -0.36
CA VAL A 53 -6.32 -2.20 -1.48
C VAL A 53 -4.82 -2.37 -1.64
N ILE A 54 -4.04 -1.27 -1.60
CA ILE A 54 -2.59 -1.35 -1.72
C ILE A 54 -1.98 -2.08 -0.52
N GLN A 55 -2.50 -1.84 0.69
CA GLN A 55 -2.05 -2.55 1.88
C GLN A 55 -2.31 -4.05 1.79
N ASP A 56 -3.50 -4.46 1.34
CA ASP A 56 -3.86 -5.88 1.18
C ASP A 56 -2.96 -6.58 0.16
N LEU A 57 -2.77 -5.97 -1.01
CA LEU A 57 -1.85 -6.48 -2.03
C LEU A 57 -0.41 -6.57 -1.51
N THR A 58 0.07 -5.55 -0.81
CA THR A 58 1.42 -5.55 -0.23
C THR A 58 1.56 -6.66 0.82
N SER A 59 0.55 -6.81 1.68
CA SER A 59 0.53 -7.86 2.71
C SER A 59 0.58 -9.24 2.06
N LYS A 60 -0.18 -9.47 0.99
CA LYS A 60 -0.20 -10.76 0.28
C LYS A 60 1.15 -11.07 -0.36
N VAL A 61 1.79 -10.09 -1.00
CA VAL A 61 3.13 -10.25 -1.56
C VAL A 61 4.15 -10.58 -0.47
N LEU A 62 4.13 -9.85 0.66
CA LEU A 62 5.05 -10.07 1.77
C LEU A 62 4.83 -11.42 2.47
N GLU A 63 3.58 -11.85 2.63
CA GLU A 63 3.22 -13.17 3.18
C GLU A 63 3.81 -14.28 2.33
N LEU A 64 3.58 -14.24 1.01
CA LEU A 64 4.08 -15.26 0.11
C LEU A 64 5.62 -15.24 0.00
N ALA A 65 6.22 -14.06 -0.09
CA ALA A 65 7.68 -13.92 -0.11
C ALA A 65 8.32 -14.37 1.21
N GLY A 66 7.66 -14.15 2.36
CA GLY A 66 8.09 -14.66 3.65
C GLY A 66 8.01 -16.19 3.74
N ASN A 67 6.96 -16.79 3.18
CA ASN A 67 6.85 -18.23 3.05
C ASN A 67 7.95 -18.81 2.17
N GLU A 68 8.26 -18.18 1.03
CA GLU A 68 9.39 -18.57 0.18
C GLU A 68 10.74 -18.42 0.88
N ALA A 69 10.93 -17.36 1.68
CA ALA A 69 12.12 -17.17 2.50
C ALA A 69 12.30 -18.33 3.49
N GLN A 70 11.24 -18.68 4.22
CA GLN A 70 11.26 -19.76 5.19
C GLN A 70 11.55 -21.12 4.53
N LYS A 71 10.95 -21.42 3.37
CA LYS A 71 11.21 -22.63 2.60
C LYS A 71 12.67 -22.74 2.15
N ASN A 72 13.27 -21.60 1.77
CA ASN A 72 14.66 -21.54 1.32
C ASN A 72 15.68 -21.38 2.47
N GLY A 73 15.24 -21.39 3.72
CA GLY A 73 16.11 -21.20 4.89
C GLY A 73 16.68 -19.79 5.03
N GLU A 74 16.11 -18.81 4.33
CA GLU A 74 16.53 -17.42 4.36
C GLU A 74 15.80 -16.65 5.48
N LYS A 75 16.54 -15.83 6.24
CA LYS A 75 15.98 -14.99 7.31
C LYS A 75 15.47 -13.63 6.83
N ARG A 76 15.71 -13.27 5.57
CA ARG A 76 15.38 -11.97 4.98
C ARG A 76 14.70 -12.17 3.63
N ILE A 77 13.69 -11.36 3.36
CA ILE A 77 13.06 -11.32 2.04
C ILE A 77 14.01 -10.61 1.07
N THR A 78 14.33 -11.28 -0.05
CA THR A 78 15.20 -10.76 -1.12
C THR A 78 14.38 -10.58 -2.41
N PRO A 79 14.83 -9.77 -3.38
CA PRO A 79 14.13 -9.59 -4.67
C PRO A 79 13.82 -10.91 -5.38
N LYS A 80 14.72 -11.89 -5.30
CA LYS A 80 14.52 -13.24 -5.83
C LYS A 80 13.32 -13.95 -5.20
N LEU A 81 13.15 -13.84 -3.89
CA LEU A 81 12.03 -14.48 -3.17
C LEU A 81 10.70 -13.80 -3.48
N VAL A 82 10.71 -12.48 -3.69
CA VAL A 82 9.54 -11.73 -4.15
C VAL A 82 9.15 -12.16 -5.56
N ASP A 83 10.13 -12.33 -6.44
CA ASP A 83 9.92 -12.82 -7.80
C ASP A 83 9.33 -14.23 -7.84
N MET A 84 9.89 -15.15 -7.06
CA MET A 84 9.34 -16.50 -6.91
C MET A 84 7.90 -16.46 -6.38
N ALA A 85 7.62 -15.67 -5.35
CA ALA A 85 6.29 -15.55 -4.76
C ALA A 85 5.24 -15.02 -5.75
N ILE A 86 5.62 -14.07 -6.61
CA ILE A 86 4.74 -13.49 -7.64
C ILE A 86 4.48 -14.51 -8.75
N HIS A 87 5.50 -15.13 -9.31
CA HIS A 87 5.35 -16.07 -10.43
C HIS A 87 4.66 -17.38 -10.02
N ASN A 88 4.86 -17.84 -8.78
CA ASN A 88 4.21 -19.05 -8.27
C ASN A 88 2.73 -18.83 -7.88
N ASN A 89 2.26 -17.59 -7.84
CA ASN A 89 0.88 -17.27 -7.54
C ASN A 89 0.13 -16.81 -8.80
N ALA A 90 -0.91 -17.54 -9.20
CA ALA A 90 -1.63 -17.25 -10.44
C ALA A 90 -2.24 -15.84 -10.50
N LEU A 91 -2.76 -15.32 -9.38
CA LEU A 91 -3.36 -13.99 -9.32
C LEU A 91 -2.30 -12.90 -9.42
N LEU A 92 -1.21 -13.03 -8.65
CA LEU A 92 -0.11 -12.05 -8.68
C LEU A 92 0.64 -12.10 -10.02
N SER A 93 0.89 -13.28 -10.56
CA SER A 93 1.48 -13.43 -11.89
C SER A 93 0.62 -12.76 -12.97
N SER A 94 -0.71 -12.85 -12.89
CA SER A 94 -1.60 -12.10 -13.80
C SER A 94 -1.53 -10.59 -13.61
N ILE A 95 -1.35 -10.09 -12.38
CA ILE A 95 -1.28 -8.65 -12.08
C ILE A 95 0.09 -8.08 -12.47
N PHE A 96 1.16 -8.86 -12.28
CA PHE A 96 2.54 -8.43 -12.45
C PHE A 96 3.23 -9.00 -13.70
N GLY A 97 2.53 -9.72 -14.57
CA GLY A 97 3.14 -10.50 -15.66
C GLY A 97 3.94 -9.71 -16.70
N MET A 98 3.77 -8.39 -16.77
CA MET A 98 4.58 -7.50 -17.61
C MET A 98 5.67 -6.71 -16.85
N THR A 99 5.87 -7.01 -15.57
CA THR A 99 6.80 -6.27 -14.70
C THR A 99 8.10 -7.04 -14.52
N THR A 100 9.23 -6.40 -14.81
CA THR A 100 10.55 -6.96 -14.47
C THR A 100 10.91 -6.60 -13.04
N ILE A 101 11.19 -7.60 -12.21
CA ILE A 101 11.75 -7.37 -10.87
C ILE A 101 13.27 -7.23 -11.02
N SER A 102 13.77 -6.02 -10.75
CA SER A 102 15.20 -5.73 -10.84
C SER A 102 16.01 -6.69 -9.95
N LEU A 103 17.19 -7.09 -10.41
CA LEU A 103 18.09 -8.07 -9.78
C LEU A 103 17.66 -9.54 -9.95
N VAL A 104 16.64 -9.81 -10.77
CA VAL A 104 16.26 -11.15 -11.21
C VAL A 104 16.26 -11.18 -12.74
N ALA A 105 16.74 -12.26 -13.35
CA ALA A 105 16.67 -12.44 -14.80
C ALA A 105 15.19 -12.56 -15.21
N PRO A 106 14.75 -11.94 -16.32
CA PRO A 106 13.37 -12.07 -16.79
C PRO A 106 13.04 -13.55 -17.02
N GLY A 107 11.92 -14.01 -16.44
CA GLY A 107 11.43 -15.37 -16.62
C GLY A 107 11.08 -15.65 -18.09
N PRO A 108 11.11 -16.92 -18.54
CA PRO A 108 10.72 -17.27 -19.90
C PRO A 108 9.22 -16.93 -20.10
N HIS A 109 8.94 -16.20 -21.17
CA HIS A 109 7.57 -15.89 -21.63
C HIS A 109 6.83 -17.13 -22.10
#